data_AF-A0A402C332-F1
#
_entry.id   AF-A0A402C332-F1
#
_cell.length_a   1.000
_cell.length_b   1.000
_cell.length_c   1.000
_cell.angle_alpha   90.00
_cell.angle_beta   90.00
_cell.angle_gamma   90.00
#
_symmetry.space_group_name_H-M   'P 1'
#
loop_
_entity.id
_entity.type
_entity.pdbx_description
1 polymer ?
#
loop_
_entity_poly.entity_id
_entity_poly.type
_entity_poly.pdbx_seq_one_letter_code
_entity_poly.pdbx_strand_id
1 'polypeptide(L)'
;MEMVADMTREVPFDGLPARSQVDSAVQVNVHGSQDQYHVNVRNNSGVIGQGAGSSQTQHVANIGQGLSNLLTQLRTAAGEIGSNDDRADAEQTIDDLAEAASQENPEPEVVRRRWRALQRMGAVVGGAFGEAVASEAAGMVIGALTSAM
;
A
#
# COMPACT_ATOMS: atom_id res chain seq x y z
N MET A 1 -62.47 13.83 16.50
CA MET A 1 -61.34 13.69 17.43
C MET A 1 -60.55 12.47 16.99
N GLU A 2 -59.29 12.66 16.65
CA GLU A 2 -58.39 11.67 16.07
C GLU A 2 -57.65 10.96 17.20
N MET A 3 -57.84 9.65 17.34
CA MET A 3 -57.15 8.82 18.32
C MET A 3 -55.79 8.42 17.75
N VAL A 4 -54.72 9.03 18.25
CA VAL A 4 -53.34 8.63 17.98
C VAL A 4 -53.01 7.48 18.93
N ALA A 5 -52.83 6.27 18.38
CA ALA A 5 -52.40 5.11 19.14
C ALA A 5 -50.89 5.20 19.39
N ASP A 6 -50.52 5.41 20.66
CA ASP A 6 -49.15 5.34 21.15
C ASP A 6 -48.66 3.88 21.10
N MET A 7 -47.74 3.59 20.18
CA MET A 7 -47.21 2.25 19.91
C MET A 7 -46.01 1.86 20.79
N THR A 8 -45.65 2.61 21.82
CA THR A 8 -44.48 2.26 22.66
C THR A 8 -44.80 1.41 23.89
N ARG A 9 -46.05 0.93 24.04
CA ARG A 9 -46.53 0.35 25.31
C ARG A 9 -46.15 -1.12 25.57
N GLU A 10 -45.53 -1.82 24.62
CA GLU A 10 -45.26 -3.27 24.75
C GLU A 10 -43.84 -3.69 24.34
N VAL A 11 -42.82 -2.87 24.59
CA VAL A 11 -41.44 -3.37 24.57
C VAL A 11 -41.05 -3.74 26.01
N PRO A 12 -40.97 -5.03 26.38
CA PRO A 12 -40.51 -5.41 27.70
C PRO A 12 -39.04 -5.00 27.84
N PHE A 13 -38.79 -3.97 28.63
CA PHE A 13 -37.45 -3.46 28.95
C PHE A 13 -36.60 -4.43 29.80
N ASP A 14 -37.17 -5.59 30.16
CA ASP A 14 -36.59 -6.56 31.09
C ASP A 14 -35.55 -7.50 30.45
N GLY A 15 -35.24 -7.30 29.16
CA GLY A 15 -34.29 -8.10 28.40
C GLY A 15 -33.01 -7.38 27.96
N LEU A 16 -32.85 -6.10 28.32
CA LEU A 16 -31.61 -5.39 27.98
C LEU A 16 -30.51 -5.76 28.98
N PRO A 17 -29.38 -6.35 28.52
CA PRO A 17 -28.28 -6.70 29.41
C PRO A 17 -27.81 -5.45 30.16
N ALA A 18 -27.58 -5.60 31.45
CA ALA A 18 -27.14 -4.49 32.29
C ALA A 18 -25.86 -3.88 31.70
N ARG A 19 -25.70 -2.56 31.86
CA ARG A 19 -24.56 -1.80 31.30
C ARG A 19 -23.20 -2.41 31.66
N SER A 20 -23.09 -3.07 32.81
CA SER A 20 -21.90 -3.81 33.27
C SER A 20 -21.61 -5.11 32.49
N GLN A 21 -22.63 -5.78 31.96
CA GLN A 21 -22.48 -6.95 31.10
C GLN A 21 -22.10 -6.58 29.66
N VAL A 22 -22.54 -5.41 29.19
CA VAL A 22 -22.11 -4.85 27.90
C VAL A 22 -20.63 -4.45 27.98
N ASP A 23 -20.21 -3.82 29.08
CA ASP A 23 -18.82 -3.38 29.27
C ASP A 23 -17.84 -4.56 29.37
N SER A 24 -18.25 -5.67 29.98
CA SER A 24 -17.40 -6.86 30.09
C SER A 24 -17.28 -7.62 28.76
N ALA A 25 -18.35 -7.72 27.96
CA ALA A 25 -18.26 -8.31 26.63
C ALA A 25 -17.39 -7.48 25.67
N VAL A 26 -17.43 -6.15 25.78
CA VAL A 26 -16.54 -5.26 25.04
C VAL A 26 -15.10 -5.42 25.54
N GLN A 27 -14.86 -5.46 26.86
CA GLN A 27 -13.51 -5.62 27.43
C GLN A 27 -12.82 -6.95 27.08
N VAL A 28 -13.58 -8.05 26.98
CA VAL A 28 -13.00 -9.37 26.69
C VAL A 28 -12.46 -9.44 25.25
N ASN A 29 -13.04 -8.69 24.30
CA ASN A 29 -12.53 -8.62 22.93
C ASN A 29 -11.33 -7.67 22.75
N VAL A 30 -11.07 -6.74 23.68
CA VAL A 30 -9.92 -5.82 23.55
C VAL A 30 -8.67 -6.33 24.27
N HIS A 31 -8.79 -7.26 25.22
CA HIS A 31 -7.66 -7.74 26.03
C HIS A 31 -7.20 -9.17 25.71
N GLY A 32 -7.86 -9.87 24.79
CA GLY A 32 -7.57 -11.29 24.52
C GLY A 32 -7.07 -11.61 23.12
N SER A 33 -7.26 -10.73 22.14
CA SER A 33 -6.89 -11.04 20.77
C SER A 33 -5.61 -10.33 20.35
N GLN A 34 -4.55 -11.11 20.11
CA GLN A 34 -3.40 -10.67 19.33
C GLN A 34 -3.74 -10.56 17.83
N ASP A 35 -4.99 -10.21 17.50
CA ASP A 35 -5.43 -10.01 16.13
C ASP A 35 -4.76 -8.75 15.59
N GLN A 36 -3.74 -8.97 14.77
CA GLN A 36 -3.19 -7.93 13.91
C GLN A 36 -4.22 -7.61 12.83
N TYR A 37 -5.07 -6.62 13.07
CA TYR A 37 -5.99 -6.10 12.05
C TYR A 37 -5.22 -5.25 11.03
N HIS A 38 -4.95 -5.84 9.87
CA HIS A 38 -4.39 -5.11 8.73
C HIS A 38 -5.53 -4.43 7.96
N VAL A 39 -5.70 -3.11 8.16
CA VAL A 39 -6.71 -2.32 7.45
C VAL A 39 -6.04 -1.50 6.36
N ASN A 40 -6.22 -1.90 5.10
CA ASN A 40 -5.80 -1.11 3.94
C ASN A 40 -6.86 -0.05 3.63
N VAL A 41 -6.61 1.21 4.00
CA VAL A 41 -7.50 2.34 3.71
C VAL A 41 -6.97 3.09 2.48
N ARG A 42 -7.71 3.05 1.36
CA ARG A 42 -7.30 3.62 0.07
C ARG A 42 -7.17 5.15 0.07
N ASN A 43 -7.92 5.86 0.92
CA ASN A 43 -7.82 7.31 1.07
C ASN A 43 -8.32 7.73 2.46
N ASN A 44 -7.47 8.30 3.29
CA ASN A 44 -7.86 8.85 4.60
C ASN A 44 -7.27 10.24 4.75
N SER A 45 -8.10 11.28 4.70
CA SER A 45 -7.68 12.67 4.88
C SER A 45 -7.64 13.09 6.35
N GLY A 46 -7.43 12.16 7.28
CA GLY A 46 -7.36 12.46 8.71
C GLY A 46 -6.83 11.33 9.58
N VAL A 47 -6.20 11.71 10.70
CA VAL A 47 -5.83 10.77 11.77
C VAL A 47 -7.12 10.34 12.48
N ILE A 48 -7.67 9.17 12.12
CA ILE A 48 -8.75 8.57 12.91
C ILE A 48 -8.10 7.92 14.14
N GLY A 49 -8.04 8.71 15.23
CA GLY A 49 -7.85 8.26 16.61
C GLY A 49 -6.79 7.18 16.85
N GLN A 50 -5.52 7.59 17.03
CA GLN A 50 -4.52 6.73 17.66
C GLN A 50 -4.83 6.58 19.15
N GLY A 51 -5.34 5.41 19.56
CA GLY A 51 -5.34 4.99 20.96
C GLY A 51 -3.94 4.58 21.42
N ALA A 52 -3.68 4.54 22.73
CA ALA A 52 -2.36 4.34 23.35
C ALA A 52 -1.66 2.98 23.07
N GLY A 53 -2.17 2.17 22.16
CA GLY A 53 -1.55 0.93 21.68
C GLY A 53 -1.65 0.71 20.17
N SER A 54 -2.07 1.73 19.41
CA SER A 54 -2.22 1.65 17.95
C SER A 54 -1.08 2.39 17.26
N SER A 55 -0.25 1.66 16.52
CA SER A 55 0.66 2.26 15.55
C SER A 55 -0.04 2.33 14.19
N GLN A 56 -0.30 3.55 13.71
CA GLN A 56 -0.69 3.77 12.33
C GLN A 56 0.52 4.30 11.57
N THR A 57 1.11 3.46 10.72
CA THR A 57 2.12 3.95 9.77
C THR A 57 1.40 4.57 8.59
N GLN A 58 1.18 5.89 8.66
CA GLN A 58 0.71 6.66 7.51
C GLN A 58 1.91 6.84 6.57
N HIS A 59 2.08 5.91 5.63
CA HIS A 59 2.86 6.21 4.45
C HIS A 59 2.01 7.15 3.58
N VAL A 60 2.05 8.46 3.87
CA VAL A 60 1.88 9.45 2.80
C VAL A 60 3.10 9.28 1.92
N ALA A 61 3.09 8.19 1.15
CA ALA A 61 4.12 7.90 0.20
C ALA A 61 4.03 9.04 -0.80
N ASN A 62 5.04 9.90 -0.81
CA ASN A 62 5.29 10.76 -1.94
C ASN A 62 5.74 9.80 -3.07
N ILE A 63 4.78 9.06 -3.64
CA ILE A 63 5.02 7.96 -4.60
C ILE A 63 5.82 8.51 -5.78
N GLY A 64 5.56 9.76 -6.18
CA GLY A 64 6.34 10.48 -7.17
C GLY A 64 7.82 10.61 -6.79
N GLN A 65 8.13 11.03 -5.55
CA GLN A 65 9.52 11.12 -5.07
C GLN A 65 10.18 9.74 -4.93
N GLY A 66 9.43 8.73 -4.46
CA GLY A 66 9.91 7.36 -4.37
C GLY A 66 10.28 6.79 -5.75
N LEU A 67 9.41 7.00 -6.73
CA LEU A 67 9.62 6.61 -8.11
C LEU A 67 10.80 7.36 -8.75
N SER A 68 10.90 8.68 -8.57
CA SER A 68 12.02 9.45 -9.12
C SER A 68 13.37 9.02 -8.53
N ASN A 69 13.40 8.72 -7.22
CA ASN A 69 14.59 8.20 -6.55
C ASN A 69 14.97 6.81 -7.09
N LEU A 70 13.99 5.92 -7.26
CA LEU A 70 14.19 4.60 -7.84
C LEU A 70 14.74 4.70 -9.27
N LEU A 71 14.13 5.49 -10.14
CA LEU A 71 14.59 5.68 -11.52
C LEU A 71 16.01 6.24 -11.57
N THR A 72 16.36 7.15 -10.66
CA THR A 72 17.73 7.67 -10.54
C THR A 72 18.71 6.58 -10.14
N GLN A 73 18.37 5.76 -9.15
CA GLN A 73 19.21 4.64 -8.71
C GLN A 73 19.42 3.61 -9.83
N LEU A 74 18.36 3.27 -10.57
CA LEU A 74 18.43 2.33 -11.70
C LEU A 74 19.33 2.86 -12.81
N ARG A 75 19.23 4.16 -13.15
CA ARG A 75 20.09 4.78 -14.18
C ARG A 75 21.55 4.83 -13.74
N THR A 76 21.82 5.17 -12.48
CA THR A 76 23.18 5.12 -11.93
C THR A 76 23.75 3.71 -12.02
N ALA A 77 22.98 2.70 -11.61
CA ALA A 77 23.40 1.31 -11.64
C ALA A 77 23.57 0.78 -13.08
N ALA A 78 22.73 1.21 -14.02
CA ALA A 78 22.90 0.90 -15.45
C ALA A 78 24.20 1.49 -16.01
N GLY A 79 24.60 2.68 -15.56
CA GLY A 79 25.88 3.30 -15.94
C GLY A 79 27.12 2.50 -15.53
N GLU A 80 27.01 1.60 -14.55
CA GLU A 80 28.08 0.71 -14.10
C GLU A 80 28.18 -0.58 -14.94
N ILE A 81 27.23 -0.84 -15.85
CA ILE A 81 27.25 -2.00 -16.74
C ILE A 81 28.41 -1.83 -17.74
N GLY A 82 29.36 -2.77 -17.71
CA GLY A 82 30.56 -2.70 -18.55
C GLY A 82 30.33 -2.98 -20.04
N SER A 83 29.25 -3.68 -20.38
CA SER A 83 28.85 -3.97 -21.76
C SER A 83 27.96 -2.85 -22.30
N ASN A 84 28.36 -2.24 -23.42
CA ASN A 84 27.59 -1.14 -24.03
C ASN A 84 26.19 -1.60 -24.49
N ASP A 85 26.08 -2.83 -24.99
CA ASP A 85 24.80 -3.38 -25.48
C ASP A 85 23.86 -3.63 -24.29
N ASP A 86 24.36 -4.29 -23.23
CA ASP A 86 23.56 -4.55 -22.03
C ASP A 86 23.18 -3.24 -21.31
N ARG A 87 24.06 -2.23 -21.33
CA ARG A 87 23.76 -0.90 -20.79
C ARG A 87 22.64 -0.24 -21.58
N ALA A 88 22.72 -0.24 -22.91
CA ALA A 88 21.69 0.36 -23.76
C ALA A 88 20.33 -0.32 -23.56
N ASP A 89 20.31 -1.65 -23.47
CA ASP A 89 19.10 -2.43 -23.19
C ASP A 89 18.53 -2.11 -21.79
N ALA A 90 19.38 -1.94 -20.77
CA ALA A 90 18.98 -1.55 -19.43
C ALA A 90 18.38 -0.13 -19.39
N GLU A 91 19.05 0.85 -20.00
CA GLU A 91 18.57 2.23 -20.10
C GLU A 91 17.22 2.29 -20.82
N GLN A 92 17.08 1.60 -21.96
CA GLN A 92 15.82 1.51 -22.70
C GLN A 92 14.69 0.92 -21.83
N THR A 93 14.97 -0.14 -21.08
CA THR A 93 13.95 -0.79 -20.23
C THR A 93 13.58 0.07 -19.02
N ILE A 94 14.52 0.87 -18.49
CA ILE A 94 14.25 1.86 -17.45
C ILE A 94 13.33 2.95 -17.98
N ASP A 95 13.60 3.44 -19.19
CA ASP A 95 12.78 4.47 -19.82
C ASP A 95 11.37 3.96 -20.15
N ASP A 96 11.24 2.72 -20.62
CA ASP A 96 9.93 2.06 -20.79
C ASP A 96 9.12 1.99 -19.48
N LEU A 97 9.78 1.74 -18.34
CA LEU A 97 9.13 1.77 -17.02
C LEU A 97 8.73 3.20 -16.63
N ALA A 98 9.65 4.16 -16.82
CA ALA A 98 9.42 5.56 -16.49
C ALA A 98 8.24 6.12 -17.29
N GLU A 99 8.19 5.85 -18.59
CA GLU A 99 7.10 6.23 -19.47
C GLU A 99 5.78 5.64 -18.97
N ALA A 100 5.73 4.31 -18.77
CA ALA A 100 4.53 3.62 -18.28
C ALA A 100 4.02 4.16 -16.94
N ALA A 101 4.93 4.56 -16.04
CA ALA A 101 4.58 5.11 -14.73
C ALA A 101 4.18 6.60 -14.76
N SER A 102 4.55 7.33 -15.82
CA SER A 102 4.32 8.77 -15.99
C SER A 102 3.05 9.12 -16.76
N GLN A 103 2.35 8.12 -17.32
CA GLN A 103 1.09 8.33 -18.04
C GLN A 103 0.03 8.96 -17.14
N GLU A 104 -0.87 9.75 -17.74
CA GLU A 104 -1.96 10.42 -17.01
C GLU A 104 -2.87 9.43 -16.28
N ASN A 105 -3.08 8.25 -16.88
CA ASN A 105 -3.75 7.12 -16.27
C ASN A 105 -2.91 5.85 -16.47
N PRO A 106 -1.93 5.61 -15.60
CA PRO A 106 -1.00 4.51 -15.79
C PRO A 106 -1.68 3.17 -15.50
N GLU A 107 -1.45 2.16 -16.35
CA GLU A 107 -2.05 0.85 -16.17
C GLU A 107 -1.19 -0.01 -15.22
N PRO A 108 -1.73 -0.53 -14.11
CA PRO A 108 -0.95 -1.29 -13.12
C PRO A 108 -0.33 -2.56 -13.69
N GLU A 109 -1.02 -3.23 -14.60
CA GLU A 109 -0.49 -4.43 -15.27
C GLU A 109 0.67 -4.12 -16.21
N VAL A 110 0.64 -2.96 -16.89
CA VAL A 110 1.73 -2.51 -17.77
C VAL A 110 2.96 -2.18 -16.93
N VAL A 111 2.81 -1.38 -15.87
CA VAL A 111 3.90 -1.04 -14.96
C VAL A 111 4.53 -2.30 -14.33
N ARG A 112 3.71 -3.25 -13.86
CA ARG A 112 4.21 -4.54 -13.33
C ARG A 112 4.95 -5.35 -14.39
N ARG A 113 4.44 -5.38 -15.63
CA ARG A 113 5.08 -6.09 -16.73
C ARG A 113 6.45 -5.48 -17.07
N ARG A 114 6.56 -4.16 -17.13
CA ARG A 114 7.83 -3.44 -17.35
C ARG A 114 8.81 -3.68 -16.20
N TRP A 115 8.32 -3.64 -14.97
CA TRP A 115 9.13 -3.99 -13.80
C TRP A 115 9.67 -5.43 -13.85
N ARG A 116 8.84 -6.42 -14.21
CA ARG A 116 9.31 -7.81 -14.40
C ARG A 116 10.30 -7.98 -15.56
N ALA A 117 10.26 -7.11 -16.57
CA ALA A 117 11.25 -7.10 -17.64
C ALA A 117 12.60 -6.62 -17.11
N LEU A 118 12.61 -5.51 -16.35
CA LEU A 118 13.78 -5.04 -15.63
C LEU A 118 14.35 -6.10 -14.69
N GLN A 119 13.52 -6.80 -13.92
CA GLN A 119 13.97 -7.87 -13.02
C GLN A 119 14.67 -9.01 -13.76
N ARG A 120 14.15 -9.41 -14.92
CA ARG A 120 14.78 -10.43 -15.76
C ARG A 120 16.11 -9.95 -16.31
N MET A 121 16.18 -8.69 -16.74
CA MET A 121 17.42 -8.09 -17.22
C MET A 121 18.45 -7.96 -16.10
N GLY A 122 18.05 -7.49 -14.92
CA GLY A 122 18.90 -7.42 -13.74
C GLY A 122 19.43 -8.79 -13.30
N ALA A 123 18.68 -9.87 -13.50
CA ALA A 123 19.14 -11.23 -13.25
C ALA A 123 20.18 -11.73 -14.27
N VAL A 124 20.13 -11.23 -15.51
CA VAL A 124 21.10 -11.57 -16.57
C VAL A 124 22.38 -10.74 -16.45
N VAL A 125 22.23 -9.43 -16.26
CA VAL A 125 23.33 -8.47 -16.14
C VAL A 125 24.06 -8.62 -14.79
N GLY A 126 23.30 -8.81 -13.70
CA GLY A 126 23.84 -8.89 -12.35
C GLY A 126 24.40 -7.57 -11.82
N GLY A 127 25.32 -7.67 -10.86
CA GLY A 127 26.01 -6.52 -10.26
C GLY A 127 25.08 -5.52 -9.58
N ALA A 128 25.51 -4.25 -9.54
CA ALA A 128 24.76 -3.17 -8.92
C ALA A 128 23.37 -2.98 -9.55
N PHE A 129 23.23 -3.23 -10.86
CA PHE A 129 21.95 -3.14 -11.55
C PHE A 129 20.99 -4.25 -11.10
N GLY A 130 21.46 -5.50 -11.03
CA GLY A 130 20.69 -6.61 -10.50
C GLY A 130 20.25 -6.38 -9.05
N GLU A 131 21.15 -5.86 -8.20
CA GLU A 131 20.86 -5.53 -6.80
C GLU A 131 19.83 -4.40 -6.67
N ALA A 132 19.96 -3.34 -7.47
CA ALA A 132 19.04 -2.21 -7.47
C ALA A 132 17.61 -2.64 -7.85
N VAL A 133 17.48 -3.52 -8.86
CA VAL A 133 16.18 -4.03 -9.31
C VAL A 133 15.61 -5.10 -8.36
N ALA A 134 16.45 -5.88 -7.69
CA ALA A 134 16.01 -6.88 -6.71
C ALA A 134 15.70 -6.30 -5.32
N SER A 135 16.05 -5.04 -5.07
CA SER A 135 15.88 -4.37 -3.78
C SER A 135 14.43 -4.37 -3.30
N GLU A 136 14.23 -4.70 -2.03
CA GLU A 136 12.93 -4.64 -1.37
C GLU A 136 12.33 -3.23 -1.43
N ALA A 137 13.17 -2.19 -1.32
CA ALA A 137 12.74 -0.80 -1.45
C ALA A 137 12.16 -0.52 -2.85
N ALA A 138 12.78 -1.06 -3.90
CA ALA A 138 12.28 -0.93 -5.26
C ALA A 138 10.94 -1.66 -5.43
N GLY A 139 10.84 -2.88 -4.90
CA GLY A 139 9.60 -3.66 -4.87
C GLY A 139 8.46 -2.92 -4.15
N MET A 140 8.74 -2.27 -3.03
CA MET A 140 7.76 -1.46 -2.30
C MET A 140 7.30 -0.23 -3.10
N VAL A 141 8.21 0.49 -3.76
CA VAL A 141 7.85 1.66 -4.58
C VAL A 141 6.94 1.25 -5.74
N ILE A 142 7.27 0.18 -6.45
CA ILE A 142 6.45 -0.32 -7.56
C ILE A 142 5.13 -0.93 -7.06
N GLY A 143 5.15 -1.61 -5.91
CA GLY A 143 3.95 -2.11 -5.26
C GLY A 143 3.00 -0.99 -4.85
N ALA A 144 3.53 0.08 -4.26
CA ALA A 144 2.77 1.26 -3.88
C ALA A 144 2.21 1.98 -5.11
N LEU A 145 3.02 2.19 -6.15
CA LEU A 145 2.58 2.78 -7.42
C LEU A 145 1.43 1.98 -8.04
N THR A 146 1.57 0.66 -8.14
CA THR A 146 0.55 -0.21 -8.76
C THR A 146 -0.69 -0.49 -7.91
N SER A 147 -0.67 -0.11 -6.64
CA SER A 147 -1.84 -0.19 -5.75
C SER A 147 -2.56 1.15 -5.60
N ALA A 148 -1.89 2.27 -5.90
CA ALA A 148 -2.46 3.61 -5.87
C ALA A 148 -3.29 3.95 -7.13
N MET A 149 -2.99 3.30 -8.25
CA MET A 149 -3.76 3.33 -9.50
C MET A 149 -5.07 2.55 -9.34
#